data_AF-A0A2G6JV08-F1
#
_entry.id   AF-A0A2G6JV08-F1
#
_cell.length_a   1.000
_cell.length_b   1.000
_cell.length_c   1.000
_cell.angle_alpha   90.00
_cell.angle_beta   90.00
_cell.angle_gamma   90.00
#
_symmetry.space_group_name_H-M   'P 1'
#
loop_
_entity.id
_entity.type
_entity.pdbx_description
1 polymer ?
#
loop_
_entity_poly.entity_id
_entity_poly.type
_entity_poly.pdbx_seq_one_letter_code
_entity_poly.pdbx_strand_id
1 'polypeptide(L)' 'MVSMPEGDVVSRVATRLDQAMRGQQLTRCEFRVPRFATVDLTGSVVVSTVARGKHLLTRLDR' A
#
# COMPACT_ATOMS: atom_id res chain seq x y z
N MET A 1 -16.28 22.77 16.72
CA MET A 1 -15.69 22.21 15.49
C MET A 1 -14.63 21.20 15.90
N VAL A 2 -14.97 19.91 15.91
CA VAL A 2 -13.95 18.87 16.09
C VAL A 2 -13.17 18.81 14.78
N SER A 3 -11.86 19.03 14.83
CA SER A 3 -10.98 18.79 13.68
C SER A 3 -11.07 17.30 13.33
N MET A 4 -11.60 16.99 12.15
CA MET A 4 -11.49 15.63 11.63
C MET A 4 -10.00 15.29 11.49
N PRO A 5 -9.52 14.18 12.05
CA PRO A 5 -8.13 13.80 11.91
C PRO A 5 -7.98 13.11 10.56
N GLU A 6 -7.92 13.87 9.47
CA GLU A 6 -7.77 13.32 8.12
C GLU A 6 -6.47 12.51 7.97
N GLY A 7 -5.42 12.89 8.71
CA GLY A 7 -4.17 12.10 8.80
C GLY A 7 -4.34 10.75 9.51
N ASP A 8 -5.37 10.59 10.34
CA ASP A 8 -5.67 9.35 11.05
C ASP A 8 -6.32 8.31 10.12
N VAL A 9 -7.02 8.74 9.06
CA VAL A 9 -7.61 7.80 8.09
C VAL A 9 -6.52 7.08 7.29
N VAL A 10 -5.58 7.80 6.69
CA VAL A 10 -4.49 7.19 5.90
C VAL A 10 -3.59 6.34 6.80
N SER A 11 -3.32 6.80 8.02
CA SER A 11 -2.59 6.02 9.03
C SER A 11 -3.29 4.71 9.36
N ARG A 12 -4.60 4.72 9.64
CA ARG A 12 -5.39 3.51 9.90
C ARG A 12 -5.44 2.56 8.70
N VAL A 13 -5.53 3.11 7.49
CA VAL A 13 -5.50 2.30 6.26
C VAL A 13 -4.13 1.64 6.10
N ALA A 14 -3.04 2.37 6.30
CA ALA A 14 -1.68 1.81 6.24
C ALA A 14 -1.51 0.66 7.24
N THR A 15 -1.91 0.85 8.50
CA THR A 15 -1.83 -0.19 9.53
C THR A 15 -2.62 -1.44 9.16
N ARG A 16 -3.85 -1.29 8.65
CA ARG A 16 -4.66 -2.44 8.22
C ARG A 16 -4.03 -3.17 7.03
N LEU A 17 -3.50 -2.44 6.05
CA LEU A 17 -2.82 -3.03 4.90
C LEU A 17 -1.52 -3.73 5.31
N ASP A 18 -0.72 -3.14 6.20
CA ASP A 18 0.50 -3.78 6.71
C ASP A 18 0.18 -5.09 7.43
N GLN A 19 -0.82 -5.08 8.33
CA GLN A 19 -1.25 -6.28 9.04
C GLN A 19 -1.74 -7.39 8.11
N ALA A 20 -2.48 -7.03 7.06
CA ALA A 20 -3.03 -8.02 6.13
C ALA A 20 -2.00 -8.56 5.14
N MET A 21 -1.02 -7.74 4.73
CA MET A 21 -0.20 -8.04 3.56
C MET A 21 1.27 -8.28 3.87
N ARG A 22 1.80 -7.79 4.99
CA ARG A 22 3.22 -7.95 5.30
C ARG A 22 3.63 -9.44 5.32
N GLY A 23 4.71 -9.74 4.61
CA GLY A 23 5.22 -11.10 4.44
C GLY A 23 4.43 -11.96 3.45
N GLN A 24 3.31 -11.47 2.90
CA GLN A 24 2.55 -12.17 1.88
C GLN A 24 3.13 -11.91 0.49
N GLN A 25 3.05 -12.92 -0.37
CA GLN A 25 3.44 -12.84 -1.77
C GLN A 25 2.27 -12.33 -2.61
N LEU A 26 2.53 -11.39 -3.50
CA LEU A 26 1.53 -10.92 -4.45
C LEU A 26 1.25 -12.00 -5.50
N THR A 27 0.00 -12.49 -5.54
CA THR A 27 -0.45 -13.47 -6.54
C THR A 27 -1.12 -12.82 -7.75
N ARG A 28 -1.53 -11.55 -7.63
CA ARG A 28 -2.10 -10.73 -8.71
C ARG A 28 -1.93 -9.24 -8.38
N CYS A 29 -1.67 -8.42 -9.40
CA CYS A 29 -1.69 -6.96 -9.31
C CYS A 29 -2.21 -6.33 -10.61
N GLU A 30 -2.86 -5.17 -10.51
CA GLU A 30 -3.37 -4.43 -11.67
C GLU A 30 -3.15 -2.92 -11.47
N PHE A 31 -2.64 -2.25 -12.51
CA PHE A 31 -2.38 -0.81 -12.49
C PHE A 31 -3.31 -0.07 -13.45
N ARG A 32 -4.13 0.85 -12.92
CA ARG A 32 -5.02 1.72 -13.71
C ARG A 32 -4.35 3.01 -14.19
N VAL A 33 -3.02 2.98 -14.30
CA VAL A 33 -2.20 4.09 -14.82
C VAL A 33 -1.56 3.59 -16.12
N PRO A 34 -1.85 4.19 -17.29
CA PRO A 34 -1.44 3.64 -18.59
C PRO A 34 0.05 3.31 -18.70
N ARG A 35 0.91 4.16 -18.11
CA ARG A 35 2.37 3.96 -18.11
C ARG A 35 2.81 2.65 -17.43
N PHE A 36 2.00 2.09 -16.53
CA PHE A 36 2.32 0.89 -15.76
C PHE A 36 1.42 -0.30 -16.10
N ALA A 37 0.63 -0.22 -17.18
CA ALA A 37 -0.38 -1.23 -17.51
C ALA A 37 0.18 -2.64 -17.72
N THR A 38 1.44 -2.75 -18.13
CA THR A 38 2.14 -4.04 -18.37
C THR A 38 3.11 -4.41 -17.25
N VAL A 39 3.17 -3.63 -16.17
CA VAL A 39 4.03 -3.95 -15.02
C VAL A 39 3.41 -5.11 -14.25
N ASP A 40 4.21 -6.14 -14.02
CA ASP A 40 3.84 -7.29 -13.21
C ASP A 40 4.73 -7.34 -11.97
N LEU A 41 4.11 -7.28 -10.79
CA LEU A 41 4.77 -7.40 -9.48
C LEU A 41 4.42 -8.73 -8.80
N THR A 42 3.80 -9.67 -9.51
CA THR A 42 3.52 -11.00 -8.98
C THR A 42 4.81 -11.68 -8.54
N GLY A 43 4.69 -12.47 -7.49
CA GLY A 43 5.81 -13.16 -6.88
C GLY A 43 6.69 -12.30 -5.95
N SER A 44 6.52 -10.98 -5.91
CA SER A 44 7.18 -10.11 -4.93
C SER A 44 6.51 -10.21 -3.55
N VAL A 45 7.29 -10.03 -2.50
CA VAL A 45 6.82 -10.06 -1.10
C VAL A 45 6.61 -8.65 -0.59
N VAL A 46 5.46 -8.40 0.05
CA VAL A 46 5.20 -7.11 0.70
C VAL A 46 6.03 -7.01 1.98
N VAL A 47 6.99 -6.10 2.01
CA VAL A 47 7.88 -5.88 3.16
C VAL A 47 7.22 -5.00 4.21
N SER A 48 6.54 -3.93 3.77
CA SER A 48 5.83 -3.02 4.67
C SER A 48 4.90 -2.08 3.91
N THR A 49 3.79 -1.64 4.53
CA THR A 49 2.97 -0.52 4.07
C THR A 49 2.93 0.59 5.13
N VAL A 50 3.32 1.81 4.76
CA VAL A 50 3.39 2.95 5.69
C VAL A 50 2.69 4.18 5.14
N ALA A 51 2.15 5.00 6.03
CA ALA A 51 1.65 6.33 5.70
C ALA A 51 2.77 7.37 5.76
N ARG A 52 2.80 8.28 4.79
CA ARG A 52 3.60 9.51 4.78
C ARG A 52 2.71 10.68 4.39
N GLY A 53 2.24 11.42 5.38
CA GLY A 53 1.20 12.43 5.17
C GLY A 53 -0.06 11.80 4.58
N LYS A 54 -0.44 12.22 3.38
CA LYS A 54 -1.61 11.70 2.66
C LYS A 54 -1.29 10.55 1.70
N HIS A 55 -0.05 10.05 1.69
CA HIS A 55 0.40 9.00 0.78
C HIS A 55 0.57 7.66 1.50
N LEU A 56 0.18 6.58 0.81
CA LEU A 56 0.53 5.21 1.19
C LEU A 56 1.75 4.78 0.38
N LEU A 57 2.75 4.25 1.08
CA LEU A 57 3.95 3.68 0.48
C LEU A 57 4.00 2.20 0.85
N THR A 58 3.87 1.33 -0.15
CA THR A 58 4.06 -0.12 -0.03
C THR A 58 5.41 -0.48 -0.61
N ARG A 59 6.26 -1.09 0.21
CA ARG A 59 7.58 -1.57 -0.19
C ARG A 59 7.52 -3.05 -0.49
N LEU A 60 8.10 -3.42 -1.63
CA LEU A 60 8.32 -4.79 -2.04
C LEU A 60 9.81 -5.14 -1.87
N ASP A 61 10.13 -6.43 -1.92
CA ASP A 61 11.49 -6.96 -1.78
C ASP A 61 12.31 -6.92 -3.09
N ARG A 62 11.67 -6.60 -4.22
CA ARG A 62 12.26 -6.46 -5.55
C ARG A 62 12.17 -5.04 -6.07
#